data_AF-A0A2W6NZN1-F1
#
_entry.id   AF-A0A2W6NZN1-F1
#
_cell.length_a   1.000
_cell.length_b   1.000
_cell.length_c   1.000
_cell.angle_alpha   90.00
_cell.angle_beta   90.00
_cell.angle_gamma   90.00
#
_symmetry.space_group_name_H-M   'P 1'
#
loop_
_entity.id
_entity.type
_entity.pdbx_description
1 polymer ?
#
loop_
_entity_poly.entity_id
_entity_poly.type
_entity_poly.pdbx_seq_one_letter_code
_entity_poly.pdbx_strand_id
1 'polypeptide(L)' 'MQESIQLVIDSLPFLLKGAGYTLQLSIGGMFFGLLLGFILALMRLSPIWPVRWLARFYISIFRGTPLIAQLFMIYY' A
#
# COMPACT_ATOMS: atom_id res chain seq x y z
N MET A 1 16.65 -26.71 -22.31
CA MET A 1 16.77 -25.26 -22.61
C MET A 1 15.63 -24.75 -23.47
N GLN A 2 15.26 -25.44 -24.57
CA GLN A 2 14.04 -25.11 -25.34
C GLN A 2 12.74 -25.32 -24.53
N GLU A 3 12.64 -26.39 -23.75
CA GLU A 3 11.49 -26.65 -22.86
C GLU A 3 11.26 -25.54 -21.82
N SER A 4 12.33 -24.99 -21.24
CA SER A 4 12.24 -23.91 -20.25
C SER A 4 11.70 -22.62 -20.86
N ILE A 5 12.05 -22.32 -22.12
CA ILE A 5 11.56 -21.13 -22.83
C ILE A 5 10.08 -21.29 -23.19
N GLN A 6 9.67 -22.47 -23.65
CA GLN A 6 8.26 -22.77 -23.93
C GLN A 6 7.40 -22.62 -22.66
N LEU A 7 7.88 -23.12 -21.52
CA LEU A 7 7.18 -23.00 -20.23
C LEU A 7 6.99 -21.54 -19.80
N VAL A 8 7.97 -20.67 -20.04
CA VAL A 8 7.86 -19.23 -19.78
C VAL A 8 6.82 -18.58 -20.71
N ILE A 9 6.80 -18.94 -21.99
CA ILE A 9 5.84 -18.42 -22.97
C ILE A 9 4.42 -18.85 -22.60
N ASP A 10 4.22 -20.11 -22.22
CA ASP A 10 2.90 -20.63 -21.81
C ASP A 10 2.40 -19.97 -20.52
N SER A 11 3.32 -19.63 -19.61
CA SER A 11 3.00 -18.95 -18.34
C SER A 11 2.85 -17.43 -18.48
N LEU A 12 3.29 -16.86 -19.60
CA LEU A 12 3.35 -15.41 -19.82
C LEU A 12 1.99 -14.71 -19.63
N PRO A 13 0.85 -15.25 -20.14
CA PRO A 13 -0.46 -14.64 -19.92
C PRO A 13 -0.85 -14.57 -18.45
N PHE A 14 -0.52 -15.60 -17.67
CA PHE A 14 -0.79 -15.63 -16.23
C PHE A 14 0.09 -14.62 -15.47
N LEU A 15 1.38 -14.53 -15.82
CA LEU A 15 2.30 -13.57 -15.23
C LEU A 15 1.89 -12.12 -15.56
N LEU A 16 1.45 -11.84 -16.79
CA LEU A 16 0.94 -10.53 -17.19
C LEU A 16 -0.33 -10.16 -16.43
N LYS A 17 -1.22 -11.11 -16.18
CA LYS A 17 -2.39 -10.90 -15.33
C LYS A 17 -1.98 -10.55 -13.90
N GLY A 18 -1.00 -11.26 -13.34
CA GLY A 18 -0.40 -10.93 -12.04
C GLY A 18 0.20 -9.52 -11.99
N ALA A 19 0.96 -9.15 -13.03
CA ALA A 19 1.50 -7.79 -13.17
C ALA A 19 0.38 -6.72 -13.22
N GLY A 20 -0.72 -7.02 -13.91
CA GLY A 20 -1.92 -6.19 -13.92
C GLY A 20 -2.49 -5.96 -12.52
N TYR A 21 -2.60 -7.00 -11.70
CA TYR A 21 -3.06 -6.87 -10.31
C TYR A 21 -2.10 -6.03 -9.46
N THR A 22 -0.78 -6.24 -9.59
CA THR A 22 0.22 -5.43 -8.90
C THR A 22 0.07 -3.96 -9.24
N LEU A 23 -0.10 -3.62 -10.52
CA LEU A 23 -0.30 -2.23 -10.94
C LEU A 23 -1.60 -1.66 -10.38
N GLN A 24 -2.70 -2.39 -10.45
CA GLN A 24 -3.99 -1.95 -9.92
C GLN A 24 -3.91 -1.65 -8.42
N LEU A 25 -3.35 -2.58 -7.64
CA LEU A 25 -3.20 -2.42 -6.19
C LEU A 25 -2.20 -1.32 -5.83
N SER A 26 -1.10 -1.20 -6.57
CA SER A 26 -0.07 -0.18 -6.31
C SER A 26 -0.59 1.22 -6.59
N ILE A 27 -1.24 1.42 -7.75
CA ILE A 27 -1.80 2.72 -8.13
C ILE A 27 -2.96 3.09 -7.21
N GLY A 28 -3.87 2.16 -6.93
CA GLY A 28 -4.97 2.38 -5.99
C GLY A 28 -4.46 2.72 -4.58
N GLY A 29 -3.54 1.90 -4.05
CA GLY A 29 -2.94 2.12 -2.74
C GLY A 29 -2.17 3.44 -2.65
N MET A 30 -1.42 3.80 -3.69
CA MET A 30 -0.72 5.08 -3.76
C MET A 30 -1.71 6.26 -3.79
N PHE A 31 -2.77 6.17 -4.58
CA PHE A 31 -3.78 7.22 -4.68
C PHE A 31 -4.47 7.48 -3.33
N PHE A 32 -5.00 6.43 -2.69
CA PHE A 32 -5.66 6.57 -1.38
C PHE A 32 -4.67 6.93 -0.28
N GLY A 33 -3.46 6.36 -0.30
CA GLY A 33 -2.39 6.68 0.64
C GLY A 33 -1.95 8.14 0.55
N LEU A 34 -1.85 8.70 -0.66
CA LEU A 34 -1.54 10.10 -0.89
C LEU A 34 -2.65 11.01 -0.37
N LEU A 35 -3.91 10.68 -0.66
CA LEU A 35 -5.06 11.46 -0.21
C LEU A 35 -5.16 11.50 1.32
N LEU A 36 -5.04 10.35 1.98
CA LEU A 36 -5.00 10.27 3.44
C LEU A 36 -3.76 10.96 4.02
N GLY A 37 -2.59 10.74 3.42
CA GLY A 37 -1.33 11.37 3.83
C GLY A 37 -1.39 12.89 3.75
N PHE A 38 -2.02 13.43 2.71
CA PHE A 38 -2.24 14.87 2.54
C PHE A 38 -3.14 15.44 3.64
N ILE A 39 -4.28 14.80 3.94
CA ILE A 39 -5.17 15.20 5.03
C ILE A 39 -4.43 15.19 6.36
N LEU A 40 -3.70 14.12 6.66
CA LEU A 40 -2.93 13.99 7.89
C LEU A 40 -1.81 15.03 8.00
N ALA A 41 -1.18 15.39 6.89
CA ALA A 41 -0.18 16.46 6.85
C ALA A 41 -0.79 17.81 7.22
N LEU A 42 -1.97 18.14 6.67
CA LEU A 42 -2.72 19.35 7.04
C LEU A 42 -3.13 19.34 8.52
N MET A 43 -3.64 18.21 9.03
CA MET A 43 -3.98 18.05 10.44
C MET A 43 -2.77 18.26 11.35
N ARG A 44 -1.57 17.83 10.94
CA ARG A 44 -0.33 18.00 11.70
C ARG A 44 0.12 19.46 11.79
N LEU A 45 -0.20 20.28 10.78
CA LEU A 45 0.08 21.72 10.76
C LEU A 45 -0.96 22.56 11.52
N SER A 46 -2.12 21.98 11.83
CA SER A 46 -3.20 22.67 12.54
C SER A 46 -2.74 23.25 13.89
N PRO A 47 -3.20 24.45 14.28
CA PRO A 47 -2.98 25.02 15.62
C PRO A 47 -3.77 24.29 16.71
N ILE A 48 -4.79 23.51 16.36
CA ILE A 48 -5.67 22.81 17.29
C ILE A 48 -4.95 21.57 17.84
N TRP A 49 -4.64 21.59 19.14
CA TRP A 49 -3.83 20.53 19.79
C TRP A 49 -4.42 19.12 19.61
N PRO A 50 -5.72 18.86 19.81
CA PRO A 50 -6.30 17.52 19.59
C PRO A 50 -6.12 17.01 18.16
N VAL A 51 -6.34 17.86 17.16
CA VAL A 51 -6.23 17.50 15.73
C VAL A 51 -4.80 17.11 15.38
N ARG A 52 -3.82 17.89 15.87
CA ARG A 52 -2.39 17.60 15.69
C ARG A 52 -1.98 16.30 16.37
N TRP A 53 -2.50 16.05 17.57
CA TRP A 53 -2.20 14.85 18.34
C TRP A 53 -2.75 13.59 17.66
N LEU A 54 -4.00 13.62 17.18
CA LEU A 54 -4.60 12.52 16.42
C LEU A 54 -3.78 12.16 15.17
N ALA A 55 -3.34 13.17 14.41
CA ALA A 55 -2.48 12.93 13.23
C ALA A 55 -1.14 12.29 13.62
N ARG A 56 -0.51 12.74 14.71
CA ARG A 56 0.75 12.15 15.21
C ARG A 56 0.56 10.70 15.66
N PHE A 57 -0.52 10.42 16.38
CA PHE A 57 -0.84 9.06 16.85
C PHE A 57 -1.03 8.11 15.67
N TYR A 58 -1.86 8.48 14.69
CA TYR A 58 -2.06 7.70 13.47
C TYR A 58 -0.72 7.44 12.77
N ILE A 59 0.06 8.50 12.48
CA ILE A 59 1.35 8.35 11.77
C ILE A 59 2.30 7.43 12.55
N SER A 60 2.35 7.54 13.88
CA SER A 60 3.21 6.72 14.72
C SER A 60 2.86 5.24 14.67
N ILE A 61 1.57 4.89 14.72
CA ILE A 61 1.13 3.49 14.67
C ILE A 61 1.42 2.91 13.29
N PHE A 62 0.96 3.57 12.23
CA PHE A 62 1.04 3.00 10.89
C PHE A 62 2.47 2.95 10.33
N ARG A 63 3.36 3.86 10.77
CA ARG A 63 4.79 3.80 10.43
C ARG A 63 5.64 2.99 11.40
N GLY A 64 5.16 2.74 12.62
CA GLY A 64 5.86 1.98 13.65
C GLY A 64 5.52 0.49 13.67
N THR A 65 4.49 0.06 12.94
CA THR A 65 4.06 -1.34 12.84
C THR A 65 4.44 -1.94 11.49
N PRO A 66 4.89 -3.21 11.43
CA PRO A 66 5.20 -3.88 10.16
C PRO A 66 3.98 -3.97 9.26
N LEU A 67 4.13 -3.63 7.97
CA LEU A 67 3.03 -3.72 6.99
C LEU A 67 2.42 -5.13 6.94
N ILE A 68 3.26 -6.16 7.03
CA ILE A 68 2.79 -7.54 7.04
C ILE A 68 1.86 -7.80 8.24
N ALA A 69 2.18 -7.29 9.44
CA ALA A 69 1.33 -7.44 10.62
C ALA A 69 -0.01 -6.72 10.46
N GLN A 70 -0.02 -5.54 9.82
CA GLN A 70 -1.26 -4.82 9.49
C GLN A 70 -2.12 -5.62 8.51
N LEU A 71 -1.52 -6.17 7.46
CA LEU A 71 -2.22 -7.04 6.52
C LEU A 71 -2.78 -8.28 7.21
N PHE A 72 -2.00 -8.89 8.10
CA PHE A 72 -2.46 -10.04 8.87
C PHE A 72 -3.67 -9.69 9.73
N MET A 73 -3.64 -8.58 10.47
CA MET A 73 -4.75 -8.12 11.33
C MET A 73 -6.03 -7.80 10.55
N ILE A 74 -5.92 -7.35 9.29
CA ILE A 74 -7.09 -7.00 8.46
C ILE A 74 -7.65 -8.24 7.75
N TYR A 75 -6.76 -9.14 7.31
CA TYR A 75 -7.13 -10.27 6.46
C TYR A 75 -7.44 -11.56 7.24
N TYR A 76 -6.83 -11.75 8.42
CA TYR A 76 -7.03 -12.90 9.30
C TYR A 76 -7.67 -12.46 10.62
#